data_AF-A0AAD9JI10-F1
#
_entry.id   AF-A0AAD9JI10-F1
#
_cell.length_a   1.000
_cell.length_b   1.000
_cell.length_c   1.000
_cell.angle_alpha   90.00
_cell.angle_beta   90.00
_cell.angle_gamma   90.00
#
_symmetry.space_group_name_H-M   'P 1'
#
loop_
_entity.id
_entity.type
_entity.pdbx_description
1 polymer ?
#
loop_
_entity_poly.entity_id
_entity_poly.type
_entity_poly.pdbx_seq_one_letter_code
_entity_poly.pdbx_strand_id
1 'polypeptide(L)'
;MGDFNHGHIQWTSLQSTGREDQEFLNLVQDTFLSQHVLEATRGENVLDIVLSSQKEFVDNVKICEPLGCSDHNQIHFIIKVKGERNRKIMYRKQNSQRKI
;
A
#
# COMPACT_ATOMS: atom_id res chain seq x y z
N MET A 1 5.38 -2.72 1.22
CA MET A 1 4.83 -3.90 1.91
C MET A 1 6.00 -4.76 2.33
N GLY A 2 5.99 -5.27 3.56
CA GLY A 2 6.99 -6.20 4.04
C GLY A 2 6.80 -6.52 5.51
N ASP A 3 7.58 -7.48 6.01
CA ASP A 3 7.71 -7.82 7.42
C ASP A 3 8.73 -6.89 8.08
N PHE A 4 8.30 -6.15 9.10
CA PHE A 4 9.16 -5.23 9.86
C PHE A 4 9.49 -5.74 11.27
N ASN A 5 8.91 -6.85 11.70
CA ASN A 5 9.15 -7.45 13.02
C ASN A 5 8.93 -6.52 14.25
N HIS A 6 8.14 -5.45 14.11
CA HIS A 6 7.79 -4.54 15.21
C HIS A 6 6.53 -5.01 15.96
N GLY A 7 6.65 -6.12 16.69
CA GLY A 7 5.53 -6.83 17.31
C GLY A 7 4.84 -6.13 18.47
N HIS A 8 5.44 -5.11 19.10
CA HIS A 8 4.80 -4.42 20.22
C HIS A 8 4.03 -3.17 19.82
N ILE A 9 3.88 -2.90 18.52
CA ILE A 9 3.09 -1.77 18.01
C ILE A 9 1.60 -2.14 18.00
N GLN A 10 0.80 -1.37 18.73
CA GLN A 10 -0.65 -1.38 18.62
C GLN A 10 -1.10 -0.34 17.58
N TRP A 11 -1.26 -0.78 16.32
CA TRP A 11 -1.60 0.10 15.19
C TRP A 11 -2.95 0.82 15.32
N THR A 12 -3.90 0.26 16.07
CA THR A 12 -5.22 0.89 16.29
C THR A 12 -5.17 2.07 17.26
N SER A 13 -4.28 2.04 18.25
CA SER A 13 -4.11 3.12 19.23
C SER A 13 -2.88 3.98 18.96
N LEU A 14 -2.05 3.60 17.98
CA LEU A 14 -0.76 4.24 17.66
C LEU A 14 0.13 4.36 18.90
N GLN A 15 0.28 3.25 19.62
CA GLN A 15 1.17 3.14 20.79
C GLN A 15 2.10 1.95 20.63
N SER A 16 3.25 2.00 21.28
CA SER A 16 4.13 0.84 21.42
C SER A 16 4.72 0.76 22.83
N THR A 17 4.98 -0.46 23.31
CA THR A 17 5.72 -0.69 24.56
C THR A 17 7.22 -0.89 24.34
N GLY A 18 7.66 -1.08 23.09
CA GLY A 18 9.06 -1.25 22.72
C GLY A 18 9.69 0.07 22.30
N ARG A 19 10.95 0.33 22.70
CA ARG A 19 11.65 1.56 22.31
C ARG A 19 11.85 1.65 20.80
N GLU A 20 12.41 0.61 20.19
CA GLU A 20 12.67 0.56 18.75
C GLU A 20 11.37 0.63 17.94
N ASP A 21 10.35 -0.11 18.38
CA ASP A 21 9.00 -0.09 17.82
C ASP A 21 8.36 1.30 17.90
N GLN A 22 8.57 2.03 19.00
CA GLN A 22 8.09 3.40 19.15
C GLN A 22 8.85 4.37 18.22
N GLU A 23 10.16 4.21 18.07
CA GLU A 23 10.97 4.99 17.12
C GLU A 23 10.50 4.76 15.67
N PHE A 24 10.21 3.50 15.31
CA PHE A 24 9.63 3.16 14.01
C PHE A 24 8.22 3.75 13.81
N LEU A 25 7.36 3.62 14.82
CA LEU A 25 6.02 4.18 14.79
C LEU A 25 6.04 5.71 14.62
N ASN A 26 6.97 6.40 15.27
CA ASN A 26 7.17 7.83 15.10
C ASN A 26 7.63 8.15 13.67
N LEU A 27 8.59 7.40 13.12
CA LEU A 27 9.04 7.56 11.74
C LEU A 27 7.89 7.44 10.73
N VAL A 28 7.02 6.44 10.89
CA VAL A 28 5.85 6.24 10.03
C VAL A 28 4.89 7.44 10.10
N GLN A 29 4.66 7.98 11.30
CA GLN A 29 3.80 9.14 11.50
C GLN A 29 4.42 10.44 10.94
N ASP A 30 5.72 10.65 11.18
CA ASP A 30 6.46 11.85 10.75
C ASP A 30 6.62 11.92 9.22
N THR A 31 6.63 10.77 8.55
CA THR A 31 6.68 10.68 7.09
C THR A 31 5.30 10.77 6.42
N PHE A 32 4.24 10.99 7.21
CA PHE A 32 2.84 11.06 6.75
C PHE A 32 2.42 9.83 5.95
N LEU A 33 3.01 8.66 6.24
CA LEU A 33 2.63 7.41 5.60
C LEU A 33 1.38 6.83 6.27
N SER A 34 0.47 6.33 5.44
CA SER A 34 -0.73 5.60 5.89
C SER A 34 -0.42 4.12 5.96
N GLN A 35 -0.61 3.54 7.15
CA GLN A 35 -0.57 2.10 7.38
C GLN A 35 -1.98 1.51 7.18
N HIS A 36 -2.05 0.33 6.55
CA HIS A 36 -3.34 -0.28 6.15
C HIS A 36 -3.68 -1.63 6.78
N VAL A 37 -2.82 -2.21 7.61
CA VAL A 37 -2.96 -3.57 8.12
C VAL A 37 -3.33 -3.54 9.60
N LEU A 38 -4.60 -3.73 9.95
CA LEU A 38 -5.05 -3.58 11.35
C LEU A 38 -5.30 -4.91 12.07
N GLU A 39 -5.07 -6.02 11.38
CA GLU A 39 -5.31 -7.38 11.87
C GLU A 39 -3.99 -8.18 11.87
N ALA A 40 -3.88 -9.14 12.79
CA ALA A 40 -2.65 -9.88 13.03
C ALA A 40 -2.21 -10.69 11.80
N THR A 41 -0.93 -10.59 11.46
CA THR A 41 -0.31 -11.27 10.32
C THR A 41 0.55 -12.46 10.75
N ARG A 42 0.87 -12.57 12.04
CA ARG A 42 1.55 -13.73 12.63
C ARG A 42 1.17 -13.86 14.10
N GLY A 43 0.51 -14.96 14.48
CA GLY A 43 -0.06 -15.10 15.82
C GLY A 43 -1.02 -13.94 16.13
N GLU A 44 -0.76 -13.22 17.22
CA GLU A 44 -1.55 -12.05 17.64
C GLU A 44 -0.94 -10.70 17.18
N ASN A 45 0.19 -10.74 16.45
CA ASN A 45 0.96 -9.54 16.13
C ASN A 45 0.78 -9.11 14.67
N VAL A 46 0.82 -7.79 14.44
CA VAL A 46 0.86 -7.18 13.11
C VAL A 46 2.31 -6.88 12.75
N LEU A 47 2.97 -7.80 12.04
CA LEU A 47 4.40 -7.69 11.67
C LEU A 47 4.57 -7.27 10.21
N ASP A 48 3.80 -7.90 9.33
CA ASP A 48 3.70 -7.53 7.93
C ASP A 48 2.77 -6.31 7.76
N ILE A 49 3.30 -5.21 7.21
CA ILE A 49 2.54 -3.97 7.01
C ILE A 49 2.58 -3.48 5.56
N VAL A 50 1.52 -2.76 5.19
CA VAL A 50 1.41 -2.03 3.93
C VAL A 50 1.38 -0.55 4.26
N LEU A 51 2.32 0.20 3.67
CA LEU A 51 2.43 1.65 3.80
C LEU A 51 2.16 2.31 2.44
N SER A 52 1.45 3.44 2.44
CA SER A 52 1.28 4.29 1.26
C SER A 52 1.38 5.77 1.62
N SER A 53 1.71 6.62 0.65
CA SER A 53 1.72 8.08 0.84
C SER A 53 0.34 8.72 0.95
N GLN A 54 -0.70 8.04 0.45
CA GLN A 54 -2.09 8.47 0.50
C GLN A 54 -2.97 7.27 0.82
N LYS A 55 -3.92 7.45 1.73
CA LYS A 55 -4.79 6.36 2.22
C LYS A 55 -5.62 5.74 1.10
N GLU A 56 -5.94 6.51 0.08
CA GLU A 56 -6.81 6.13 -1.03
C GLU A 56 -6.15 5.15 -2.02
N PHE A 57 -4.81 5.01 -1.99
CA PHE A 57 -4.10 4.13 -2.92
C PHE A 57 -4.23 2.65 -2.61
N VAL A 58 -4.55 2.30 -1.37
CA VAL A 58 -4.71 0.90 -0.94
C VAL A 58 -6.14 0.71 -0.47
N ASP A 59 -6.77 -0.35 -0.93
CA ASP A 59 -8.16 -0.66 -0.60
C ASP A 59 -8.35 -2.17 -0.41
N ASN A 60 -9.46 -2.56 0.22
CA ASN A 60 -9.83 -3.95 0.45
C ASN A 60 -8.70 -4.81 1.05
N VAL A 61 -8.01 -4.30 2.08
CA VAL A 61 -7.03 -5.11 2.82
C VAL A 61 -7.75 -6.24 3.54
N LYS A 62 -7.27 -7.46 3.33
CA LYS A 62 -7.78 -8.69 3.95
C LYS A 62 -6.62 -9.54 4.41
N ILE A 63 -6.75 -10.07 5.62
CA ILE A 63 -5.86 -11.11 6.13
C ILE A 63 -6.47 -12.46 5.78
N CYS A 64 -5.67 -13.31 5.15
CA CYS A 64 -6.06 -14.64 4.72
C CYS A 64 -5.19 -15.68 5.42
N GLU A 65 -5.65 -16.93 5.43
CA GLU A 65 -4.94 -18.03 6.05
C GLU A 65 -3.50 -18.20 5.52
N PRO A 66 -2.58 -18.73 6.33
CA PRO A 66 -1.20 -18.96 5.92
C PRO A 66 -1.10 -19.85 4.68
N LEU A 67 -0.08 -19.58 3.85
CA LEU A 67 0.19 -20.43 2.69
C LEU A 67 0.98 -21.67 3.13
N GLY A 68 0.35 -22.85 3.04
CA GLY A 68 1.00 -24.12 3.38
C GLY A 68 1.35 -24.21 4.87
N CYS A 69 2.62 -24.46 5.17
CA CYS A 69 3.13 -24.56 6.55
C CYS A 69 3.73 -23.25 7.08
N SER A 70 3.48 -22.12 6.41
CA SER A 70 3.92 -20.82 6.92
C SER A 70 3.22 -20.48 8.22
N ASP A 71 3.91 -19.79 9.12
CA ASP A 71 3.35 -19.19 10.32
C ASP A 71 2.89 -17.74 10.10
N HIS A 72 3.14 -17.17 8.91
CA HIS A 72 2.61 -15.87 8.50
C HIS A 72 1.33 -16.03 7.66
N ASN A 73 0.33 -15.23 8.01
CA ASN A 73 -0.90 -15.06 7.25
C ASN A 73 -0.61 -14.31 5.93
N GLN A 74 -1.43 -14.58 4.92
CA GLN A 74 -1.37 -13.85 3.66
C GLN A 74 -2.07 -12.50 3.79
N ILE A 75 -1.57 -11.47 3.09
CA ILE A 75 -2.24 -10.16 2.98
C ILE A 75 -2.67 -9.93 1.54
N HIS A 76 -3.96 -9.76 1.33
CA HIS A 76 -4.55 -9.44 0.04
C HIS A 76 -5.05 -8.00 0.07
N PHE A 77 -4.72 -7.19 -0.93
CA PHE A 77 -5.17 -5.80 -1.04
C PHE A 77 -5.17 -5.33 -2.49
N ILE A 78 -5.89 -4.24 -2.76
CA ILE A 78 -6.00 -3.63 -4.08
C ILE A 78 -5.20 -2.33 -4.10
N ILE A 79 -4.35 -2.16 -5.11
CA ILE A 79 -3.68 -0.89 -5.40
C ILE A 79 -4.50 -0.11 -6.43
N LYS A 80 -4.97 1.08 -6.07
CA LYS A 80 -5.67 1.99 -6.99
C LYS A 80 -4.66 2.78 -7.82
N VAL A 81 -4.70 2.60 -9.13
CA VAL A 81 -3.87 3.34 -10.09
C VAL A 81 -4.72 4.34 -10.89
N LYS A 82 -4.21 5.56 -11.09
CA LYS A 82 -4.82 6.50 -12.05
C LYS A 82 -4.34 6.14 -13.45
N GLY A 83 -5.24 5.68 -14.32
CA GLY A 83 -4.94 5.45 -15.72
C GLY A 83 -5.05 6.73 -16.54
N GLU A 84 -3.99 7.11 -17.26
CA GLU A 84 -4.10 8.13 -18.29
C GLU A 84 -4.63 7.49 -19.59
N ARG A 85 -5.78 7.97 -20.09
CA ARG A 85 -6.21 7.65 -21.46
C ARG A 85 -5.29 8.38 -22.43
N ASN A 86 -4.43 7.65 -23.14
CA ASN A 86 -3.70 8.17 -24.30
C ASN A 86 -4.70 8.79 -25.30
N ARG A 87 -4.74 10.13 -25.40
CA ARG A 87 -5.53 10.82 -26.43
C ARG A 87 -4.83 10.58 -27.77
N LYS A 88 -5.47 9.85 -28.69
CA LYS A 88 -4.99 9.77 -30.08
C LYS A 88 -5.01 11.18 -30.68
N ILE A 89 -3.84 11.75 -30.96
CA ILE A 89 -3.72 12.97 -31.77
C ILE A 89 -3.97 12.56 -33.22
N MET A 90 -5.13 12.92 -33.78
CA MET A 90 -5.42 12.74 -35.21
C MET A 90 -4.80 13.89 -36.00
N TYR A 91 -3.86 13.59 -36.89
CA TYR A 91 -3.36 14.55 -37.87
C TYR A 91 -4.24 14.53 -39.12
N ARG A 92 -4.86 15.68 -39.48
CA ARG A 92 -5.60 15.85 -40.73
C ARG A 92 -4.66 16.38 -41.82
N LYS A 93 -4.29 15.55 -42.79
CA LYS A 93 -3.55 15.97 -43.98
C LYS A 93 -4.51 16.69 -44.94
N GLN A 94 -4.28 17.97 -45.24
CA GLN A 94 -4.99 18.66 -46.32
C GLN A 94 -4.22 18.45 -47.63
N ASN A 95 -4.85 17.78 -48.60
CA ASN A 95 -4.31 17.67 -49.95
C ASN A 95 -4.62 18.95 -50.73
N SER A 96 -3.58 19.73 -51.04
CA SER A 96 -3.64 20.83 -52.01
C SER A 96 -3.57 20.23 -53.41
N GLN A 97 -4.69 20.24 -54.14
CA GLN A 97 -4.67 20.05 -55.59
C GLN A 97 -4.32 21.39 -56.25
N ARG A 98 -3.15 21.45 -56.89
CA ARG A 98 -2.74 22.55 -57.75
C ARG A 98 -3.70 22.60 -58.95
N LYS A 99 -4.37 23.75 -59.14
CA LYS A 99 -5.06 24.11 -60.37
C LYS A 99 -4.03 24.24 -61.51
N ILE A 100 -4.32 23.62 -62.65
CA ILE A 100 -3.70 23.89 -63.95
C ILE A 100 -4.53 24.98 -64.61
#